data_AF-A0A0D2SCC7-F1
#
_entry.id   AF-A0A0D2SCC7-F1
#
_cell.length_a   1.000
_cell.length_b   1.000
_cell.length_c   1.000
_cell.angle_alpha   90.00
_cell.angle_beta   90.00
_cell.angle_gamma   90.00
#
_symmetry.space_group_name_H-M   'P 1'
#
loop_
_entity.id
_entity.type
_entity.pdbx_description
1 polymer ?
#
loop_
_entity_poly.entity_id
_entity_poly.type
_entity_poly.pdbx_seq_one_letter_code
_entity_poly.pdbx_strand_id
1 'polypeptide(L)'
;MFSPNFSQMDWSISWDESYLNAYKEVFRALCLIPILHYVIAFMVIWVVFLYNFLEFHFFQDFFSGFRGAPVALTFHPTSHIYHGVVSKCKILHGRYLATPWLSSPHFQTTFLNFFGNPPAFSYRRQLFHASDGGTIALDWLTSSDISRGAFEVNHTISKEDTTPLVVVIPGLTSDSTSSYIKHLAFGLAKHGWNVVVSNHRGLGGVSITSDCFYNAGWTEDARVVIDYLHHQYPKAPLFAIGTSIGANILVKYLGEDREKVPVAGAVAICSPWDLLVSALSIPKSSY
;
A
#
# COMPACT_ATOMS: atom_id res chain seq x y z
N MET A 1 -22.31 -61.08 50.78
CA MET A 1 -20.87 -61.35 50.80
C MET A 1 -20.54 -62.15 49.55
N PHE A 2 -20.38 -61.46 48.43
CA PHE A 2 -19.97 -62.06 47.15
C PHE A 2 -18.62 -61.42 46.81
N SER A 3 -17.54 -62.19 46.87
CA SER A 3 -16.28 -61.83 46.23
C SER A 3 -16.18 -62.57 44.91
N PRO A 4 -16.09 -61.90 43.76
CA PRO A 4 -15.57 -62.50 42.55
C PRO A 4 -14.05 -62.29 42.49
N ASN A 5 -13.31 -63.36 42.20
CA ASN A 5 -11.89 -63.30 41.88
C ASN A 5 -11.68 -62.47 40.61
N PHE A 6 -10.80 -61.46 40.72
CA PHE A 6 -10.25 -60.74 39.58
C PHE A 6 -9.44 -61.69 38.70
N SER A 7 -9.95 -62.01 37.51
CA SER A 7 -9.15 -62.53 36.41
C SER A 7 -8.74 -61.33 35.56
N GLN A 8 -7.42 -61.14 35.49
CA GLN A 8 -6.73 -60.10 34.74
C GLN A 8 -7.01 -60.34 33.25
N MET A 9 -7.88 -59.52 32.64
CA MET A 9 -8.20 -59.62 31.22
C MET A 9 -7.28 -58.67 30.45
N ASP A 10 -6.46 -59.27 29.61
CA ASP A 10 -5.40 -58.67 28.80
C ASP A 10 -5.98 -57.61 27.85
N TRP A 11 -5.51 -56.36 27.97
CA TRP A 11 -5.85 -55.26 27.05
C TRP A 11 -4.91 -55.24 25.84
N SER A 12 -4.60 -56.40 25.26
CA SER A 12 -3.86 -56.46 24.01
C SER A 12 -4.77 -56.02 22.86
N ILE A 13 -4.70 -54.73 22.54
CA ILE A 13 -5.25 -54.15 21.32
C ILE A 13 -4.59 -54.88 20.14
N SER A 14 -5.27 -55.89 19.58
CA SER A 14 -4.83 -56.52 18.34
C SER A 14 -5.06 -55.52 17.21
N TRP A 15 -4.00 -54.78 16.85
CA TRP A 15 -3.99 -54.08 15.57
C TRP A 15 -4.10 -55.16 14.49
N ASP A 16 -5.25 -55.22 13.85
CA ASP A 16 -5.65 -56.23 12.87
C ASP A 16 -4.61 -56.28 11.72
N GLU A 17 -3.88 -57.39 11.61
CA GLU A 17 -2.76 -57.61 10.66
C GLU A 17 -3.15 -57.32 9.21
N SER A 18 -4.45 -57.38 8.92
CA SER A 18 -5.07 -57.05 7.63
C SER A 18 -4.73 -55.62 7.17
N TYR A 19 -4.80 -54.64 8.07
CA TYR A 19 -4.49 -53.24 7.77
C TYR A 19 -3.00 -53.05 7.52
N LEU A 20 -2.16 -53.68 8.34
CA LEU A 20 -0.71 -53.58 8.19
C LEU A 20 -0.24 -54.17 6.85
N ASN A 21 -0.86 -55.27 6.40
CA ASN A 21 -0.60 -55.83 5.07
C ASN A 21 -1.12 -54.93 3.94
N ALA A 22 -2.29 -54.29 4.10
CA ALA A 22 -2.78 -53.32 3.11
C ALA A 22 -1.83 -52.13 2.94
N TYR A 23 -1.28 -51.58 4.03
CA TYR A 23 -0.29 -50.50 3.96
C TYR A 23 1.04 -50.95 3.32
N LYS A 24 1.49 -52.19 3.58
CA LYS A 24 2.70 -52.74 2.94
C LYS A 24 2.53 -52.88 1.43
N GLU A 25 1.37 -53.35 0.96
CA GLU A 25 1.11 -53.47 -0.47
C GLU A 25 1.00 -52.11 -1.16
N VAL A 26 0.38 -51.12 -0.52
CA VAL A 26 0.37 -49.72 -1.02
C VAL A 26 1.79 -49.15 -1.07
N PHE A 27 2.60 -49.35 -0.03
CA PHE A 27 3.98 -48.89 0.00
C PHE A 27 4.83 -49.54 -1.11
N ARG A 28 4.65 -50.84 -1.33
CA ARG A 28 5.33 -51.57 -2.40
C ARG A 28 4.92 -51.04 -3.78
N ALA A 29 3.63 -50.78 -3.99
CA ALA A 29 3.12 -50.19 -5.22
C ALA A 29 3.70 -48.79 -5.47
N LEU A 30 3.83 -47.97 -4.41
CA LEU A 30 4.45 -46.64 -4.50
C LEU A 30 5.96 -46.74 -4.82
N CYS A 31 6.69 -47.68 -4.24
CA CYS A 31 8.12 -47.87 -4.54
C CYS A 31 8.39 -48.34 -5.99
N LEU A 32 7.40 -48.92 -6.67
CA LEU A 32 7.51 -49.34 -8.08
C LEU A 32 7.36 -48.17 -9.06
N ILE A 33 6.83 -47.03 -8.62
CA ILE A 33 6.70 -45.84 -9.46
C ILE A 33 8.10 -45.22 -9.64
N PRO A 34 8.54 -44.93 -10.89
CA PRO A 34 9.83 -44.29 -11.11
C PRO A 34 9.93 -42.94 -10.41
N ILE A 35 11.07 -42.65 -9.79
CA ILE A 35 11.35 -41.40 -9.05
C ILE A 35 10.99 -40.15 -9.87
N LEU A 36 11.18 -40.19 -11.20
CA LEU A 36 10.82 -39.11 -12.11
C LEU A 36 9.34 -38.68 -11.99
N HIS A 37 8.40 -39.59 -11.77
CA HIS A 37 6.99 -39.24 -11.62
C HIS A 37 6.73 -38.49 -10.33
N TYR A 38 7.41 -38.82 -9.24
CA TYR A 38 7.34 -38.06 -7.99
C TYR A 38 7.93 -36.67 -8.15
N VAL A 39 9.05 -36.53 -8.87
CA VAL A 39 9.65 -35.23 -9.18
C VAL A 39 8.69 -34.39 -10.04
N ILE A 40 8.07 -34.97 -11.07
CA ILE A 40 7.09 -34.28 -11.91
C ILE A 40 5.87 -33.87 -11.09
N ALA A 41 5.29 -34.77 -10.28
CA ALA A 41 4.14 -34.48 -9.45
C ALA A 41 4.46 -33.36 -8.44
N PHE A 42 5.62 -33.41 -7.79
CA PHE A 42 6.10 -32.36 -6.90
C PHE A 42 6.27 -31.03 -7.63
N MET A 43 6.88 -31.03 -8.82
CA MET A 43 7.02 -29.83 -9.65
C MET A 43 5.66 -29.25 -10.05
N VAL A 44 4.70 -30.08 -10.43
CA VAL A 44 3.34 -29.62 -10.78
C VAL A 44 2.66 -29.00 -9.55
N ILE A 45 2.71 -29.67 -8.40
CA ILE A 45 2.16 -29.14 -7.14
C ILE A 45 2.83 -27.81 -6.78
N TRP A 46 4.15 -27.71 -6.92
CA TRP A 46 4.89 -26.48 -6.66
C TRP A 46 4.56 -25.36 -7.63
N VAL A 47 4.39 -25.65 -8.91
CA VAL A 47 3.97 -24.65 -9.92
C VAL A 47 2.56 -24.16 -9.62
N VAL A 48 1.63 -25.06 -9.29
CA VAL A 48 0.26 -24.69 -8.88
C VAL A 48 0.29 -23.87 -7.60
N PHE A 49 1.08 -24.27 -6.61
CA PHE A 49 1.27 -23.51 -5.38
C PHE A 49 1.82 -22.11 -5.67
N LEU A 50 2.91 -22.00 -6.44
CA LEU A 50 3.52 -20.71 -6.80
C LEU A 50 2.57 -19.83 -7.60
N TYR A 51 1.79 -20.40 -8.52
CA TYR A 51 0.79 -19.66 -9.30
C TYR A 51 -0.29 -19.05 -8.40
N ASN A 52 -0.80 -19.83 -7.45
CA ASN A 52 -1.81 -19.36 -6.50
C ASN A 52 -1.22 -18.42 -5.44
N PHE A 53 -0.06 -18.76 -4.87
CA PHE A 53 0.62 -17.99 -3.83
C PHE A 53 1.07 -16.61 -4.33
N LEU A 54 1.54 -16.54 -5.57
CA LEU A 54 1.95 -15.27 -6.17
C LEU A 54 0.80 -14.53 -6.83
N GLU A 55 -0.43 -15.06 -6.82
CA GLU A 55 -1.59 -14.47 -7.50
C GLU A 55 -1.28 -14.12 -8.97
N PHE A 56 -0.69 -15.06 -9.71
CA PHE A 56 -0.40 -14.83 -11.12
C PHE A 56 -1.70 -14.82 -11.92
N HIS A 57 -2.04 -13.68 -12.53
CA HIS A 57 -3.18 -13.57 -13.45
C HIS A 57 -2.80 -13.78 -14.92
N PHE A 58 -1.55 -14.18 -15.20
CA PHE A 58 -1.01 -14.25 -16.56
C PHE A 58 -1.85 -15.13 -17.50
N PHE A 59 -2.28 -16.33 -17.07
CA PHE A 59 -3.09 -17.19 -17.93
C PHE A 59 -4.50 -16.61 -18.14
N GLN A 60 -5.08 -15.99 -17.11
CA GLN A 60 -6.36 -15.30 -17.23
C GLN A 60 -6.27 -14.12 -18.21
N ASP A 61 -5.20 -13.33 -18.13
CA ASP A 61 -4.94 -12.23 -19.05
C ASP A 61 -4.62 -12.74 -20.47
N PHE A 62 -3.86 -13.82 -20.60
CA PHE A 62 -3.56 -14.47 -21.88
C PHE A 62 -4.82 -14.97 -22.58
N PHE A 63 -5.69 -15.72 -21.89
CA PHE A 63 -6.95 -16.22 -22.45
C PHE A 63 -7.97 -15.11 -22.71
N SER A 64 -7.89 -13.99 -21.97
CA SER A 64 -8.70 -12.79 -22.27
C SER A 64 -8.10 -11.90 -23.37
N GLY A 65 -6.95 -12.28 -23.94
CA GLY A 65 -6.26 -11.56 -25.00
C GLY A 65 -5.62 -10.25 -24.55
N PHE A 66 -5.20 -10.16 -23.28
CA PHE A 66 -4.69 -8.96 -22.62
C PHE A 66 -5.59 -7.75 -22.86
N ARG A 67 -6.91 -7.96 -22.81
CA ARG A 67 -7.90 -6.89 -23.02
C ARG A 67 -8.05 -5.98 -21.81
N GLY A 68 -7.55 -6.40 -20.64
CA GLY A 68 -7.61 -5.63 -19.40
C GLY A 68 -8.99 -5.61 -18.76
N ALA A 69 -9.02 -5.20 -17.50
CA ALA A 69 -10.26 -5.06 -16.75
C ALA A 69 -10.83 -3.64 -16.90
N PRO A 70 -12.15 -3.45 -17.08
CA PRO A 70 -12.74 -2.13 -17.01
C PRO A 70 -12.54 -1.53 -15.62
N VAL A 71 -12.26 -0.23 -15.55
CA VAL A 71 -12.20 0.48 -14.27
C VAL A 71 -13.62 0.56 -13.68
N ALA A 72 -13.84 -0.04 -12.51
CA ALA A 72 -15.10 0.06 -11.79
C ALA A 72 -15.15 1.37 -11.00
N LEU A 73 -16.18 2.18 -11.22
CA LEU A 73 -16.38 3.46 -10.54
C LEU A 73 -17.60 3.38 -9.63
N THR A 74 -17.39 3.64 -8.35
CA THR A 74 -18.47 3.78 -7.36
C THR A 74 -18.52 5.25 -6.93
N PHE A 75 -19.67 5.87 -7.07
CA PHE A 75 -19.86 7.28 -6.73
C PHE A 75 -21.29 7.57 -6.30
N HIS A 76 -21.48 8.61 -5.48
CA HIS A 76 -22.80 9.08 -5.13
C HIS A 76 -23.44 9.80 -6.34
N PRO A 77 -24.72 9.56 -6.69
CA PRO A 77 -25.35 10.15 -7.88
C PRO A 77 -25.30 11.68 -7.95
N THR A 78 -25.26 12.36 -6.81
CA THR A 78 -25.17 13.83 -6.70
C THR A 78 -23.74 14.36 -6.56
N SER A 79 -22.72 13.52 -6.74
CA SER A 79 -21.32 13.92 -6.57
C SER A 79 -20.90 14.96 -7.62
N HIS A 80 -20.68 16.20 -7.18
CA HIS A 80 -20.15 17.26 -8.03
C HIS A 80 -18.74 16.94 -8.56
N ILE A 81 -17.91 16.25 -7.77
CA ILE A 81 -16.57 15.81 -8.19
C ILE A 81 -16.69 14.81 -9.35
N TYR A 82 -17.65 13.89 -9.27
CA TYR A 82 -17.86 12.93 -10.36
C TYR A 82 -18.27 13.65 -11.64
N HIS A 83 -19.35 14.43 -11.59
CA HIS A 83 -19.90 15.09 -12.78
C HIS A 83 -18.98 16.17 -13.35
N GLY A 84 -18.23 16.85 -12.47
CA GLY A 84 -17.32 17.94 -12.85
C GLY A 84 -15.99 17.47 -13.42
N VAL A 85 -15.41 16.40 -12.84
CA VAL A 85 -14.03 15.96 -13.09
C VAL A 85 -13.97 14.51 -13.58
N VAL A 86 -14.49 13.56 -12.80
CA VAL A 86 -14.31 12.12 -13.08
C VAL A 86 -14.92 11.74 -14.42
N SER A 87 -16.16 12.17 -14.69
CA SER A 87 -16.91 11.90 -15.93
C SER A 87 -16.17 12.35 -17.20
N LYS A 88 -15.30 13.35 -17.08
CA LYS A 88 -14.49 13.90 -18.18
C LYS A 88 -13.11 13.25 -18.29
N CYS A 89 -12.70 12.47 -17.30
CA CYS A 89 -11.42 11.78 -17.29
C CYS A 89 -11.48 10.49 -18.11
N LYS A 90 -10.95 10.54 -19.34
CA LYS A 90 -10.93 9.40 -20.26
C LYS A 90 -10.20 8.17 -19.69
N ILE A 91 -9.15 8.40 -18.91
CA ILE A 91 -8.34 7.31 -18.31
C ILE A 91 -9.19 6.49 -17.33
N LEU A 92 -10.05 7.14 -16.53
CA LEU A 92 -10.91 6.46 -15.56
C LEU A 92 -12.09 5.70 -16.20
N HIS A 93 -12.37 5.96 -17.47
CA HIS A 93 -13.37 5.21 -18.25
C HIS A 93 -12.72 4.20 -19.20
N GLY A 94 -11.40 4.06 -19.12
CA GLY A 94 -10.63 3.11 -19.89
C GLY A 94 -10.60 1.72 -19.26
N ARG A 95 -9.68 0.89 -19.75
CA ARG A 95 -9.38 -0.41 -19.18
C ARG A 95 -8.03 -0.34 -18.49
N TYR A 96 -7.95 -0.89 -17.28
CA TYR A 96 -6.70 -1.15 -16.61
C TYR A 96 -6.06 -2.40 -17.19
N LEU A 97 -4.82 -2.26 -17.64
CA LEU A 97 -3.99 -3.32 -18.16
C LEU A 97 -2.79 -3.45 -17.24
N ALA A 98 -2.72 -4.56 -16.51
CA ALA A 98 -1.49 -4.94 -15.85
C ALA A 98 -0.42 -5.19 -16.92
N THR A 99 0.80 -4.73 -16.66
CA THR A 99 1.93 -5.00 -17.55
C THR A 99 2.11 -6.53 -17.65
N PRO A 100 2.07 -7.16 -18.85
CA PRO A 100 1.96 -8.61 -18.97
C PRO A 100 3.02 -9.44 -18.23
N TRP A 101 4.26 -8.94 -18.09
CA TRP A 101 5.33 -9.61 -17.35
C TRP A 101 5.31 -9.33 -15.84
N LEU A 102 4.36 -8.53 -15.36
CA LEU A 102 4.12 -8.10 -13.99
C LEU A 102 2.69 -8.48 -13.57
N SER A 103 2.29 -9.70 -13.95
CA SER A 103 0.93 -10.25 -13.77
C SER A 103 0.60 -10.64 -12.32
N SER A 104 1.29 -10.07 -11.33
CA SER A 104 1.03 -10.34 -9.91
C SER A 104 1.25 -9.08 -9.07
N PRO A 105 0.35 -8.78 -8.10
CA PRO A 105 0.43 -7.58 -7.27
C PRO A 105 1.72 -7.47 -6.46
N HIS A 106 2.24 -8.62 -6.01
CA HIS A 106 3.50 -8.70 -5.27
C HIS A 106 4.68 -8.28 -6.14
N PHE A 107 4.78 -8.80 -7.37
CA PHE A 107 5.83 -8.38 -8.28
C PHE A 107 5.69 -6.92 -8.68
N GLN A 108 4.47 -6.39 -8.84
CA GLN A 108 4.26 -4.96 -9.13
C GLN A 108 4.82 -4.07 -8.03
N THR A 109 4.54 -4.42 -6.78
CA THR A 109 5.04 -3.68 -5.61
C THR A 109 6.55 -3.80 -5.48
N THR A 110 7.11 -5.00 -5.62
CA THR A 110 8.56 -5.24 -5.51
C THR A 110 9.33 -4.60 -6.66
N PHE A 111 8.89 -4.79 -7.91
CA PHE A 111 9.58 -4.27 -9.09
C PHE A 111 9.68 -2.75 -9.07
N LEU A 112 8.61 -2.02 -8.72
CA LEU A 112 8.65 -0.56 -8.69
C LEU A 112 9.58 -0.01 -7.60
N ASN A 113 9.74 -0.75 -6.49
CA ASN A 113 10.70 -0.39 -5.45
C ASN A 113 12.16 -0.52 -5.94
N PHE A 114 12.48 -1.56 -6.73
CA PHE A 114 13.86 -1.81 -7.19
C PHE A 114 14.22 -1.18 -8.54
N PHE A 115 13.27 -1.06 -9.47
CA PHE A 115 13.48 -0.69 -10.87
C PHE A 115 12.68 0.53 -11.32
N GLY A 116 12.07 1.27 -10.38
CA GLY A 116 11.14 2.36 -10.70
C GLY A 116 11.76 3.62 -11.33
N ASN A 117 13.08 3.69 -11.57
CA ASN A 117 13.80 4.83 -12.16
C ASN A 117 13.24 6.19 -11.72
N PRO A 118 13.39 6.55 -10.43
CA PRO A 118 12.80 7.78 -9.92
C PRO A 118 13.43 9.01 -10.59
N PRO A 119 12.64 10.06 -10.87
CA PRO A 119 13.17 11.30 -11.44
C PRO A 119 14.25 11.92 -10.53
N ALA A 120 15.25 12.51 -11.18
CA ALA A 120 16.37 13.16 -10.51
C ALA A 120 15.99 14.62 -10.16
N PHE A 121 15.73 14.87 -8.89
CA PHE A 121 15.54 16.19 -8.31
C PHE A 121 15.85 16.12 -6.81
N SER A 122 16.04 17.28 -6.18
CA SER A 122 16.26 17.41 -4.74
C SER A 122 15.09 18.13 -4.10
N TYR A 123 14.63 17.63 -2.95
CA TYR A 123 13.65 18.36 -2.14
C TYR A 123 14.34 19.45 -1.32
N ARG A 124 13.62 20.54 -1.07
CA ARG A 124 13.97 21.48 0.00
C ARG A 124 13.32 21.04 1.29
N ARG A 125 14.13 20.65 2.28
CA ARG A 125 13.62 20.22 3.57
C ARG A 125 13.33 21.41 4.50
N GLN A 126 12.18 21.34 5.16
CA GLN A 126 11.80 22.16 6.30
C GLN A 126 11.48 21.24 7.48
N LEU A 127 12.04 21.54 8.65
CA LEU A 127 11.66 20.84 9.88
C LEU A 127 10.48 21.56 10.52
N PHE A 128 9.39 20.84 10.70
CA PHE A 128 8.20 21.31 11.39
C PHE A 128 8.20 20.75 12.81
N HIS A 129 8.07 21.63 13.80
CA HIS A 129 8.00 21.25 15.21
C HIS A 129 6.54 21.25 15.67
N ALA A 130 6.06 20.07 16.08
CA ALA A 130 4.76 19.91 16.70
C ALA A 130 4.80 20.39 18.16
N SER A 131 3.63 20.73 18.70
CA SER A 131 3.48 21.27 20.07
C SER A 131 3.89 20.29 21.17
N ASP A 132 3.91 19.00 20.87
CA ASP A 132 4.35 17.92 21.77
C ASP A 132 5.87 17.67 21.72
N GLY A 133 6.63 18.55 21.06
CA GLY A 133 8.08 18.42 20.86
C GLY A 133 8.47 17.49 19.71
N GLY A 134 7.50 16.91 19.00
CA GLY A 134 7.73 16.07 17.83
C GLY A 134 8.28 16.86 16.65
N THR A 135 9.12 16.23 15.84
CA THR A 135 9.67 16.83 14.62
C THR A 135 9.20 16.06 13.40
N ILE A 136 8.67 16.79 12.42
CA ILE A 136 8.13 16.29 11.15
C ILE A 136 8.96 16.91 10.03
N ALA A 137 9.49 16.08 9.13
CA ALA A 137 10.19 16.58 7.95
C ALA A 137 9.20 16.90 6.83
N LEU A 138 9.13 18.17 6.43
CA LEU A 138 8.39 18.64 5.28
C LEU A 138 9.35 18.80 4.10
N ASP A 139 9.20 17.95 3.09
CA ASP A 139 10.06 17.96 1.90
C ASP A 139 9.34 18.62 0.72
N TRP A 140 9.84 19.78 0.30
CA TRP A 140 9.21 20.64 -0.69
C TRP A 140 9.76 20.41 -2.09
N LEU A 141 8.85 20.36 -3.06
CA LEU A 141 9.16 20.41 -4.49
C LEU A 141 8.16 21.37 -5.15
N THR A 142 8.66 22.51 -5.62
CA THR A 142 7.83 23.54 -6.27
C THR A 142 7.90 23.40 -7.79
N SER A 143 6.90 23.97 -8.49
CA SER A 143 6.90 24.01 -9.95
C SER A 143 8.07 24.82 -10.52
N SER A 144 8.53 25.85 -9.79
CA SER A 144 9.72 26.63 -10.09
C SER A 144 11.01 25.81 -10.03
N ASP A 145 11.13 24.87 -9.08
CA ASP A 145 12.32 24.02 -8.94
C ASP A 145 12.54 23.14 -10.17
N ILE A 146 11.46 22.68 -10.80
CA ILE A 146 11.51 21.89 -12.04
C ILE A 146 11.73 22.78 -13.27
N SER A 147 11.13 23.97 -13.30
CA SER A 147 11.10 24.81 -14.50
C SER A 147 12.37 25.65 -14.70
N ARG A 148 13.08 26.02 -13.63
CA ARG A 148 14.19 27.01 -13.71
C ARG A 148 15.60 26.44 -13.58
N GLY A 149 15.74 25.13 -13.36
CA GLY A 149 17.04 24.52 -13.12
C GLY A 149 17.65 24.96 -11.78
N ALA A 150 18.54 24.14 -11.22
CA ALA A 150 18.97 24.19 -9.82
C ALA A 150 19.84 25.41 -9.40
N PHE A 151 19.86 26.52 -10.15
CA PHE A 151 20.85 27.60 -9.98
C PHE A 151 20.35 28.86 -9.27
N GLU A 152 19.07 29.00 -8.93
CA GLU A 152 18.58 30.12 -8.11
C GLU A 152 17.90 29.62 -6.83
N VAL A 153 18.57 29.76 -5.69
CA VAL A 153 18.25 29.08 -4.42
C VAL A 153 17.32 29.90 -3.49
N ASN A 154 16.84 31.06 -3.92
CA ASN A 154 15.97 31.90 -3.07
C ASN A 154 14.56 32.02 -3.65
N HIS A 155 13.80 30.93 -3.60
CA HIS A 155 12.36 30.97 -3.89
C HIS A 155 11.55 30.92 -2.58
N THR A 156 11.12 32.10 -2.15
CA THR A 156 10.09 32.29 -1.12
C THR A 156 8.75 32.25 -1.83
N ILE A 157 7.91 31.24 -1.54
CA ILE A 157 6.51 31.27 -1.94
C ILE A 157 5.87 32.45 -1.19
N SER A 158 5.35 33.42 -1.94
CA SER A 158 4.67 34.59 -1.37
C SER A 158 3.30 34.18 -0.81
N LYS A 159 2.80 34.88 0.20
CA LYS A 159 1.48 34.59 0.80
C LYS A 159 0.32 34.86 -0.18
N GLU A 160 0.60 35.67 -1.19
CA GLU A 160 -0.30 36.06 -2.26
C GLU A 160 -0.26 35.06 -3.44
N ASP A 161 0.63 34.06 -3.39
CA ASP A 161 0.69 33.01 -4.41
C ASP A 161 -0.61 32.20 -4.41
N THR A 162 -1.15 31.99 -5.62
CA THR A 162 -2.39 31.24 -5.87
C THR A 162 -2.12 29.87 -6.49
N THR A 163 -0.84 29.51 -6.65
CA THR A 163 -0.41 28.21 -7.14
C THR A 163 -0.92 27.11 -6.20
N PRO A 164 -1.63 26.08 -6.71
CA PRO A 164 -2.12 24.99 -5.89
C PRO A 164 -1.01 24.31 -5.09
N LEU A 165 -1.27 24.03 -3.81
CA LEU A 165 -0.35 23.33 -2.92
C LEU A 165 -0.91 21.94 -2.59
N VAL A 166 -0.09 20.90 -2.75
CA VAL A 166 -0.47 19.51 -2.46
C VAL A 166 0.37 18.98 -1.31
N VAL A 167 -0.30 18.57 -0.23
CA VAL A 167 0.31 17.83 0.87
C VAL A 167 0.25 16.34 0.55
N VAL A 168 1.40 15.68 0.50
CA VAL A 168 1.50 14.24 0.30
C VAL A 168 1.84 13.56 1.62
N ILE A 169 1.01 12.59 2.03
CA ILE A 169 1.19 11.78 3.24
C ILE A 169 1.61 10.36 2.82
N PRO A 170 2.89 9.98 3.02
CA PRO A 170 3.43 8.70 2.57
C PRO A 170 2.78 7.47 3.23
N GLY A 171 3.04 6.31 2.63
CA GLY A 171 2.71 4.99 3.17
C GLY A 171 3.54 4.58 4.39
N LEU A 172 3.30 3.35 4.87
CA LEU A 172 4.02 2.78 6.01
C LEU A 172 5.51 2.59 5.64
N THR A 173 6.41 2.92 6.57
CA THR A 173 7.88 2.83 6.37
C THR A 173 8.39 3.51 5.10
N SER A 174 7.67 4.51 4.59
CA SER A 174 8.01 5.23 3.37
C SER A 174 8.17 6.72 3.66
N ASP A 175 8.96 7.38 2.84
CA ASP A 175 9.28 8.80 2.95
C ASP A 175 9.35 9.44 1.55
N SER A 176 9.71 10.72 1.51
CA SER A 176 9.88 11.51 0.29
C SER A 176 10.83 10.91 -0.74
N THR A 177 11.77 10.04 -0.34
CA THR A 177 12.76 9.44 -1.23
C THR A 177 12.22 8.22 -1.99
N SER A 178 11.08 7.69 -1.54
CA SER A 178 10.44 6.53 -2.16
C SER A 178 10.03 6.81 -3.60
N SER A 179 10.29 5.85 -4.51
CA SER A 179 10.15 6.05 -5.95
C SER A 179 8.77 6.55 -6.37
N TYR A 180 7.69 5.96 -5.82
CA TYR A 180 6.32 6.37 -6.13
C TYR A 180 6.00 7.80 -5.65
N ILE A 181 6.52 8.21 -4.49
CA ILE A 181 6.38 9.59 -3.98
C ILE A 181 7.14 10.56 -4.90
N LYS A 182 8.35 10.21 -5.32
CA LYS A 182 9.13 11.04 -6.25
C LYS A 182 8.44 11.22 -7.60
N HIS A 183 7.87 10.15 -8.16
CA HIS A 183 7.09 10.24 -9.40
C HIS A 183 5.82 11.09 -9.23
N LEU A 184 5.10 10.93 -8.12
CA LEU A 184 3.92 11.73 -7.80
C LEU A 184 4.28 13.21 -7.66
N ALA A 185 5.27 13.54 -6.83
CA ALA A 185 5.69 14.91 -6.58
C ALA A 185 6.19 15.57 -7.88
N PHE A 186 7.06 14.90 -8.62
CA PHE A 186 7.57 15.40 -9.90
C PHE A 186 6.46 15.61 -10.92
N GLY A 187 5.52 14.66 -11.02
CA GLY A 187 4.37 14.76 -11.92
C GLY A 187 3.52 15.99 -11.62
N LEU A 188 3.17 16.22 -10.35
CA LEU A 188 2.40 17.39 -9.92
C LEU A 188 3.15 18.70 -10.17
N ALA A 189 4.42 18.76 -9.77
CA ALA A 189 5.23 19.97 -9.93
C ALA A 189 5.50 20.30 -11.40
N LYS A 190 5.66 19.29 -12.27
CA LYS A 190 5.75 19.49 -13.72
C LYS A 190 4.46 20.07 -14.32
N HIS A 191 3.31 19.82 -13.71
CA HIS A 191 2.03 20.41 -14.11
C HIS A 191 1.75 21.76 -13.44
N GLY A 192 2.74 22.36 -12.77
CA GLY A 192 2.64 23.70 -12.21
C GLY A 192 2.20 23.76 -10.75
N TRP A 193 2.13 22.64 -10.03
CA TRP A 193 1.64 22.59 -8.65
C TRP A 193 2.80 22.58 -7.65
N ASN A 194 2.63 23.19 -6.48
CA ASN A 194 3.60 23.06 -5.40
C ASN A 194 3.29 21.79 -4.60
N VAL A 195 4.32 21.05 -4.22
CA VAL A 195 4.18 19.79 -3.47
C VAL A 195 4.99 19.87 -2.19
N VAL A 196 4.39 19.41 -1.10
CA VAL A 196 5.05 19.20 0.18
C VAL A 196 4.77 17.78 0.65
N VAL A 197 5.82 16.99 0.81
CA VAL A 197 5.72 15.65 1.40
C VAL A 197 5.87 15.79 2.91
N SER A 198 4.81 15.46 3.65
CA SER A 198 4.81 15.43 5.11
C SER A 198 5.22 14.04 5.58
N ASN A 199 6.52 13.85 5.84
CA ASN A 199 7.04 12.56 6.30
C ASN A 199 6.52 12.23 7.70
N HIS A 200 6.27 10.96 7.98
CA HIS A 200 5.91 10.54 9.34
C HIS A 200 7.07 10.75 10.33
N ARG A 201 6.74 10.92 11.61
CA ARG A 201 7.74 11.03 12.69
C ARG A 201 8.71 9.85 12.67
N GLY A 202 10.00 10.13 12.77
CA GLY A 202 11.05 9.10 12.71
C GLY A 202 11.43 8.64 11.30
N LEU A 203 10.78 9.15 10.25
CA LEU A 203 11.10 8.86 8.85
C LEU A 203 11.71 10.09 8.15
N GLY A 204 12.19 9.88 6.92
CA GLY A 204 12.85 10.91 6.14
C GLY A 204 14.22 11.30 6.70
N GLY A 205 14.84 10.50 7.57
CA GLY A 205 16.15 10.82 8.17
C GLY A 205 16.09 11.83 9.32
N VAL A 206 14.92 12.01 9.94
CA VAL A 206 14.75 12.80 11.17
C VAL A 206 14.50 11.85 12.33
N SER A 207 15.24 12.03 13.42
CA SER A 207 15.07 11.23 14.65
C SER A 207 13.74 11.54 15.32
N ILE A 208 13.21 10.55 16.05
CA ILE A 208 12.03 10.76 16.90
C ILE A 208 12.43 11.68 18.06
N THR A 209 11.67 12.77 18.25
CA THR A 209 11.95 13.79 19.28
C THR A 209 10.83 13.91 20.34
N SER A 210 9.83 13.05 20.28
CA SER A 210 8.66 13.03 21.18
C SER A 210 8.25 11.59 21.49
N ASP A 211 7.50 11.40 22.57
CA ASP A 211 6.93 10.09 22.93
C ASP A 211 5.77 9.65 22.02
N CYS A 212 5.31 10.53 21.12
CA CYS A 212 4.27 10.24 20.15
C CYS A 212 4.85 9.68 18.83
N PHE A 213 4.37 8.51 18.45
CA PHE A 213 4.70 7.83 17.18
C PHE A 213 3.52 7.90 16.21
N TYR A 214 3.82 7.90 14.92
CA TYR A 214 2.77 7.76 13.90
C TYR A 214 2.19 6.33 13.93
N ASN A 215 0.90 6.22 13.66
CA ASN A 215 0.21 4.97 13.43
C ASN A 215 -0.98 5.23 12.50
N ALA A 216 -1.65 4.16 12.04
CA ALA A 216 -2.75 4.29 11.08
C ALA A 216 -3.93 5.15 11.58
N GLY A 217 -4.07 5.33 12.89
CA GLY A 217 -5.10 6.16 13.51
C GLY A 217 -4.63 7.55 13.94
N TRP A 218 -3.34 7.88 13.80
CA TRP A 218 -2.79 9.15 14.25
C TRP A 218 -3.06 10.26 13.22
N THR A 219 -4.06 11.10 13.50
CA THR A 219 -4.49 12.18 12.60
C THR A 219 -3.89 13.55 12.94
N GLU A 220 -3.29 13.67 14.13
CA GLU A 220 -2.83 14.96 14.64
C GLU A 220 -1.72 15.58 13.79
N ASP A 221 -0.76 14.77 13.32
CA ASP A 221 0.32 15.27 12.46
C ASP A 221 -0.23 15.85 11.15
N ALA A 222 -1.21 15.19 10.54
CA ALA A 222 -1.86 15.70 9.33
C ALA A 222 -2.61 17.01 9.62
N ARG A 223 -3.33 17.07 10.73
CA ARG A 223 -4.10 18.24 11.17
C ARG A 223 -3.21 19.46 11.35
N VAL A 224 -2.16 19.36 12.17
CA VAL A 224 -1.27 20.50 12.47
C VAL A 224 -0.47 20.97 11.26
N VAL A 225 -0.04 20.04 10.39
CA VAL A 225 0.71 20.40 9.16
C VAL A 225 -0.22 21.07 8.15
N ILE A 226 -1.41 20.52 7.91
CA ILE A 226 -2.38 21.10 6.98
C ILE A 226 -2.83 22.48 7.44
N ASP A 227 -3.13 22.65 8.73
CA ASP A 227 -3.50 23.94 9.30
C ASP A 227 -2.35 24.95 9.19
N TYR A 228 -1.12 24.54 9.50
CA TYR A 228 0.07 25.39 9.34
C TYR A 228 0.22 25.88 7.89
N LEU A 229 0.10 24.98 6.92
CA LEU A 229 0.24 25.30 5.51
C LEU A 229 -0.88 26.22 5.00
N HIS A 230 -2.12 25.99 5.44
CA HIS A 230 -3.25 26.85 5.11
C HIS A 230 -3.05 28.28 5.63
N HIS A 231 -2.58 28.45 6.86
CA HIS A 231 -2.28 29.77 7.43
C HIS A 231 -1.09 30.46 6.75
N GLN A 232 -0.08 29.68 6.34
CA GLN A 232 1.10 30.21 5.69
C GLN A 232 0.82 30.65 4.24
N TYR A 233 -0.06 29.92 3.53
CA TYR A 233 -0.40 30.17 2.12
C TYR A 233 -1.92 30.28 1.92
N PRO A 234 -2.57 31.32 2.47
CA PRO A 234 -4.04 31.41 2.53
C PRO A 234 -4.72 31.61 1.17
N LYS A 235 -3.96 32.01 0.14
CA LYS A 235 -4.47 32.21 -1.23
C LYS A 235 -4.28 30.99 -2.12
N ALA A 236 -3.43 30.04 -1.73
CA ALA A 236 -3.20 28.82 -2.48
C ALA A 236 -4.30 27.80 -2.16
N PRO A 237 -4.98 27.22 -3.16
CA PRO A 237 -5.90 26.12 -2.92
C PRO A 237 -5.10 24.90 -2.45
N LEU A 238 -5.42 24.41 -1.25
CA LEU A 238 -4.70 23.32 -0.60
C LEU A 238 -5.37 21.98 -0.93
N PHE A 239 -4.58 20.99 -1.34
CA PHE A 239 -5.03 19.63 -1.61
C PHE A 239 -4.24 18.64 -0.77
N ALA A 240 -4.81 17.47 -0.49
CA ALA A 240 -4.14 16.41 0.24
C ALA A 240 -4.17 15.08 -0.53
N ILE A 241 -3.04 14.37 -0.55
CA ILE A 241 -2.95 13.03 -1.14
C ILE A 241 -2.34 12.09 -0.11
N GLY A 242 -3.05 11.02 0.22
CA GLY A 242 -2.54 9.97 1.10
C GLY A 242 -2.37 8.66 0.32
N THR A 243 -1.32 7.92 0.63
CA THR A 243 -1.06 6.58 0.04
C THR A 243 -1.03 5.50 1.11
N SER A 244 -1.69 4.37 0.90
CA SER A 244 -1.69 3.24 1.84
C SER A 244 -2.08 3.69 3.27
N ILE A 245 -1.23 3.49 4.29
CA ILE A 245 -1.50 3.96 5.66
C ILE A 245 -1.73 5.48 5.72
N GLY A 246 -1.05 6.27 4.89
CA GLY A 246 -1.25 7.72 4.79
C GLY A 246 -2.61 8.07 4.21
N ALA A 247 -3.17 7.21 3.35
CA ALA A 247 -4.53 7.34 2.85
C ALA A 247 -5.56 7.08 3.96
N ASN A 248 -5.30 6.09 4.83
CA ASN A 248 -6.15 5.82 5.98
C ASN A 248 -6.15 6.97 6.98
N ILE A 249 -4.96 7.50 7.32
CA ILE A 249 -4.80 8.67 8.18
C ILE A 249 -5.55 9.86 7.59
N LEU A 250 -5.39 10.14 6.28
CA LEU A 250 -6.06 11.23 5.59
C LEU A 250 -7.58 11.11 5.65
N VAL A 251 -8.12 9.94 5.31
CA VAL A 251 -9.58 9.71 5.34
C VAL A 251 -10.14 9.85 6.75
N LYS A 252 -9.44 9.31 7.76
CA LYS A 252 -9.86 9.44 9.17
C LYS A 252 -9.87 10.92 9.58
N TYR A 253 -8.81 11.66 9.28
CA TYR A 253 -8.73 13.10 9.54
C TYR A 253 -9.90 13.86 8.90
N LEU A 254 -10.19 13.60 7.61
CA LEU A 254 -11.32 14.21 6.91
C LEU A 254 -12.67 13.89 7.56
N GLY A 255 -12.84 12.66 8.06
CA GLY A 255 -14.07 12.24 8.74
C GLY A 255 -14.25 12.82 10.15
N GLU A 256 -13.15 13.04 10.86
CA GLU A 256 -13.13 13.65 12.21
C GLU A 256 -13.43 15.14 12.16
N ASP A 257 -12.78 15.86 11.24
CA ASP A 257 -12.78 17.33 11.24
C ASP A 257 -13.82 17.93 10.28
N ARG A 258 -14.28 17.16 9.29
CA ARG A 258 -15.38 17.48 8.38
C ARG A 258 -15.25 18.88 7.78
N GLU A 259 -16.22 19.77 8.04
CA GLU A 259 -16.30 21.11 7.48
C GLU A 259 -15.18 22.04 7.94
N LYS A 260 -14.41 21.66 8.96
CA LYS A 260 -13.27 22.43 9.46
C LYS A 260 -12.00 22.22 8.63
N VAL A 261 -11.94 21.16 7.81
CA VAL A 261 -10.74 20.83 7.06
C VAL A 261 -10.49 21.87 5.98
N PRO A 262 -9.34 22.57 5.98
CA PRO A 262 -9.08 23.67 5.06
C PRO A 262 -8.50 23.20 3.70
N VAL A 263 -9.01 22.08 3.17
CA VAL A 263 -8.58 21.53 1.87
C VAL A 263 -9.67 21.70 0.82
N ALA A 264 -9.26 22.11 -0.38
CA ALA A 264 -10.12 22.19 -1.56
C ALA A 264 -10.47 20.80 -2.12
N GLY A 265 -9.65 19.79 -1.84
CA GLY A 265 -9.90 18.41 -2.23
C GLY A 265 -8.86 17.44 -1.69
N ALA A 266 -9.21 16.16 -1.66
CA ALA A 266 -8.33 15.11 -1.17
C ALA A 266 -8.41 13.84 -2.03
N VAL A 267 -7.30 13.10 -2.10
CA VAL A 267 -7.19 11.82 -2.83
C VAL A 267 -6.59 10.76 -1.90
N ALA A 268 -7.31 9.65 -1.73
CA ALA A 268 -6.85 8.50 -0.97
C ALA A 268 -6.49 7.36 -1.95
N ILE A 269 -5.23 6.96 -1.97
CA ILE A 269 -4.71 5.95 -2.90
C ILE A 269 -4.45 4.64 -2.13
N CYS A 270 -5.11 3.56 -2.53
CA CYS A 270 -4.98 2.22 -1.93
C CYS A 270 -5.17 2.22 -0.41
N SER A 271 -6.20 2.92 0.08
CA SER A 271 -6.48 3.01 1.52
C SER A 271 -6.95 1.68 2.09
N PRO A 272 -6.33 1.15 3.16
CA PRO A 272 -6.87 0.01 3.90
C PRO A 272 -8.02 0.48 4.80
N TRP A 273 -9.21 0.65 4.21
CA TRP A 273 -10.41 1.19 4.87
C TRP A 273 -10.83 0.43 6.14
N ASP A 274 -10.58 -0.87 6.16
CA ASP A 274 -10.74 -1.72 7.33
C ASP A 274 -9.39 -2.37 7.66
N LEU A 275 -8.71 -1.82 8.65
CA LEU A 275 -7.40 -2.33 9.09
C LEU A 275 -7.49 -3.74 9.69
N LEU A 276 -8.64 -4.13 10.27
CA LEU A 276 -8.82 -5.46 10.84
C LEU A 276 -8.98 -6.48 9.72
N VAL A 277 -9.82 -6.21 8.73
CA VAL A 277 -9.97 -7.08 7.55
C VAL A 277 -8.68 -7.11 6.74
N SER A 278 -7.99 -5.97 6.60
CA SER A 278 -6.70 -5.90 5.90
C SER A 278 -5.62 -6.72 6.61
N ALA A 279 -5.54 -6.64 7.95
CA ALA A 279 -4.61 -7.43 8.74
C ALA A 279 -4.95 -8.93 8.73
N LEU A 280 -6.23 -9.30 8.67
CA LEU A 280 -6.68 -10.69 8.53
C LEU A 280 -6.43 -11.26 7.13
N SER A 281 -6.35 -10.41 6.11
CA SER A 281 -6.06 -10.79 4.72
C SER A 281 -4.57 -11.01 4.46
N ILE A 282 -3.69 -10.55 5.35
CA ILE A 282 -2.27 -10.94 5.32
C ILE A 282 -2.23 -12.43 5.69
N PRO A 283 -1.69 -13.31 4.83
CA PRO A 283 -1.57 -14.72 5.16
C PRO A 283 -0.84 -14.85 6.49
N LYS A 284 -1.48 -15.45 7.50
CA LYS A 284 -0.79 -15.85 8.71
C LYS A 284 0.22 -16.91 8.31
N SER A 285 1.46 -16.52 8.01
CA SER A 285 2.58 -17.43 8.05
C SER A 285 2.67 -17.88 9.51
N SER A 286 2.25 -19.11 9.75
CA SER A 286 2.28 -19.77 11.05
C SER A 286 3.62 -19.52 11.74
N TYR A 287 3.54 -19.15 13.02
CA TYR A 287 4.65 -19.24 13.97
C TYR A 287 5.24 -20.65 13.99
#